data_AF-A0A6I3GNJ5-F1
#
_entry.id   AF-A0A6I3GNJ5-F1
#
_cell.length_a   1.000
_cell.length_b   1.000
_cell.length_c   1.000
_cell.angle_alpha   90.00
_cell.angle_beta   90.00
_cell.angle_gamma   90.00
#
_symmetry.space_group_name_H-M   'P 1'
#
loop_
_entity.id
_entity.type
_entity.pdbx_description
1 polymer ?
#
loop_
_entity_poly.entity_id
_entity_poly.type
_entity_poly.pdbx_seq_one_letter_code
_entity_poly.pdbx_strand_id
1 'polypeptide(L)' 'MRNDSAAMLATVALVGLAALLLAFFDTGTCVVPDAEGFTTCQDIADQRTWAAVILGAVVVIGFSVSIIRRKKR' A
#
# COMPACT_ATOMS: atom_id res chain seq x y z
N MET A 1 23.23 -13.31 8.05
CA MET A 1 22.37 -12.32 8.76
C MET A 1 20.99 -12.36 8.11
N ARG A 2 19.92 -12.60 8.88
CA ARG A 2 18.54 -12.69 8.37
C ARG A 2 18.03 -11.25 8.21
N ASN A 3 17.62 -10.88 7.00
CA ASN A 3 17.23 -9.49 6.71
C ASN A 3 15.77 -9.26 7.11
N ASP A 4 15.55 -8.98 8.40
CA ASP A 4 14.22 -8.82 8.99
C ASP A 4 13.52 -7.51 8.52
N SER A 5 14.27 -6.56 7.99
CA SER A 5 13.75 -5.33 7.36
C SER A 5 12.89 -5.60 6.13
N ALA A 6 13.13 -6.69 5.39
CA ALA A 6 12.27 -7.11 4.29
C ALA A 6 10.91 -7.63 4.79
N ALA A 7 10.86 -8.24 5.97
CA ALA A 7 9.61 -8.68 6.58
C ALA A 7 8.77 -7.49 7.05
N MET A 8 9.40 -6.46 7.62
CA MET A 8 8.73 -5.20 7.97
C MET A 8 8.16 -4.47 6.75
N LEU A 9 8.91 -4.38 5.65
CA LEU A 9 8.42 -3.72 4.43
C LEU A 9 7.22 -4.47 3.85
N ALA A 10 7.23 -5.80 3.89
CA ALA A 10 6.13 -6.62 3.40
C ALA A 10 4.85 -6.43 4.24
N THR A 11 4.96 -6.32 5.57
CA THR A 11 3.78 -6.08 6.42
C THR A 11 3.20 -4.68 6.24
N VAL A 12 4.05 -3.65 6.13
CA VAL A 12 3.58 -2.27 5.86
C VAL A 12 2.90 -2.18 4.49
N ALA A 13 3.47 -2.78 3.45
CA ALA A 13 2.86 -2.82 2.13
C ALA A 13 1.52 -3.56 2.13
N LEU A 14 1.39 -4.65 2.89
CA LEU A 14 0.15 -5.43 2.99
C LEU A 14 -0.96 -4.63 3.70
N VAL A 15 -0.64 -3.91 4.77
CA VAL A 15 -1.60 -3.04 5.47
C VAL A 15 -2.03 -1.87 4.56
N GLY A 16 -1.08 -1.25 3.84
CA GLY A 16 -1.40 -0.18 2.88
C GLY A 16 -2.31 -0.66 1.75
N LEU A 17 -2.08 -1.87 1.23
CA LEU A 17 -2.91 -2.46 0.18
C LEU A 17 -4.32 -2.80 0.70
N ALA A 18 -4.43 -3.31 1.93
CA ALA A 18 -5.73 -3.57 2.56
C ALA A 18 -6.55 -2.28 2.77
N ALA A 19 -5.93 -1.20 3.26
CA ALA A 19 -6.58 0.10 3.40
C ALA A 19 -7.11 0.64 2.05
N LEU A 20 -6.34 0.40 0.98
CA LEU A 20 -6.72 0.82 -0.35
C LEU A 20 -7.91 0.03 -0.92
N LEU A 21 -7.95 -1.28 -0.68
CA LEU A 21 -9.04 -2.18 -1.07
C LEU A 21 -10.33 -1.87 -0.31
N LEU A 22 -10.23 -1.46 0.95
CA LEU A 22 -11.38 -1.09 1.79
C LEU A 22 -11.95 0.30 1.47
N ALA A 23 -11.58 0.92 0.35
CA ALA A 23 -12.04 2.24 -0.06
C ALA A 23 -11.77 3.37 0.95
N PHE A 24 -10.79 3.19 1.86
CA PHE A 24 -10.46 4.19 2.87
C PHE A 24 -9.97 5.54 2.28
N PHE A 25 -9.44 5.50 1.05
CA PHE A 25 -8.97 6.67 0.31
C PHE A 25 -9.98 7.14 -0.77
N ASP A 26 -11.25 6.75 -0.67
CA ASP A 26 -12.27 7.09 -1.67
C ASP A 26 -12.88 8.47 -1.44
N THR A 27 -13.00 9.25 -2.52
CA THR A 27 -13.53 10.63 -2.48
C THR A 27 -14.97 10.70 -1.99
N GLY A 28 -15.76 9.63 -2.14
CA GLY A 28 -17.13 9.57 -1.63
C GLY A 28 -17.22 9.46 -0.11
N THR A 29 -16.12 9.09 0.56
CA THR A 29 -16.05 8.96 2.04
C THR A 29 -15.28 10.10 2.70
N CYS A 30 -14.73 11.03 1.92
CA CYS A 30 -14.11 12.25 2.42
C CYS A 30 -15.19 13.24 2.87
N VAL A 31 -15.58 13.18 4.13
CA VAL A 31 -16.63 14.05 4.71
C VAL A 31 -16.08 15.43 5.11
N VAL A 32 -14.77 15.66 5.02
CA VAL A 32 -14.13 16.92 5.41
C VAL A 32 -13.34 17.48 4.22
N PRO A 33 -13.87 18.50 3.50
CA PRO A 33 -13.11 19.22 2.49
C PRO A 33 -12.03 20.04 3.20
N ASP A 34 -10.77 19.85 2.81
CA ASP A 34 -9.65 20.73 3.11
C ASP A 34 -9.46 21.11 4.58
N ALA A 35 -9.10 20.11 5.41
CA ALA A 35 -8.54 20.40 6.72
C ALA A 35 -7.17 21.07 6.55
N GLU A 36 -7.04 22.35 6.95
CA GLU A 36 -5.79 23.10 6.85
C GLU A 36 -4.63 22.32 7.50
N GLY A 37 -3.57 22.05 6.72
CA GLY A 37 -2.39 21.29 7.16
C GLY A 37 -2.39 19.80 6.81
N PHE A 38 -3.46 19.27 6.19
CA PHE A 38 -3.51 17.92 5.63
C PHE A 38 -3.59 17.97 4.09
N THR A 39 -3.10 16.92 3.42
CA THR A 39 -3.23 16.82 1.96
C THR A 39 -4.71 16.78 1.58
N THR A 40 -5.08 17.48 0.51
CA THR A 40 -6.48 17.56 0.10
C THR A 40 -7.00 16.18 -0.31
N CYS A 41 -8.30 15.94 -0.12
CA CYS A 41 -8.93 14.68 -0.56
C CYS A 41 -8.82 14.50 -2.08
N GLN A 42 -8.77 15.59 -2.85
CA GLN A 42 -8.51 15.54 -4.29
C GLN A 42 -7.09 15.09 -4.60
N ASP A 43 -6.08 15.60 -3.89
CA ASP A 43 -4.69 15.17 -4.10
C ASP A 43 -4.50 13.67 -3.81
N ILE A 44 -5.17 13.16 -2.77
CA ILE A 44 -5.17 11.72 -2.46
C ILE A 44 -5.84 10.94 -3.57
N ALA A 45 -6.97 11.42 -4.10
CA ALA A 45 -7.71 10.75 -5.16
C ALA A 45 -6.87 10.59 -6.44
N ASP A 46 -6.16 11.66 -6.83
CA ASP A 46 -5.29 11.65 -8.00
C ASP A 46 -4.08 10.71 -7.80
N GLN A 47 -3.54 10.65 -6.59
CA GLN A 47 -2.42 9.77 -6.26
C GLN A 47 -2.84 8.32 -5.95
N ARG A 48 -4.14 8.07 -5.74
CA ARG A 48 -4.67 6.75 -5.33
C ARG A 48 -4.38 5.67 -6.35
N THR A 49 -4.48 6.00 -7.65
CA THR A 49 -4.21 5.06 -8.74
C THR A 49 -2.74 4.64 -8.76
N TRP A 50 -1.82 5.59 -8.66
CA TRP A 50 -0.38 5.34 -8.60
C TRP A 50 0.01 4.57 -7.32
N ALA A 51 -0.57 4.94 -6.19
CA ALA A 51 -0.39 4.22 -4.93
C ALA A 51 -0.87 2.76 -5.04
N ALA A 52 -2.01 2.51 -5.69
CA ALA A 52 -2.52 1.16 -5.94
C ALA A 52 -1.57 0.31 -6.76
N VAL A 53 -1.03 0.90 -7.84
CA VAL A 53 -0.09 0.21 -8.72
C VAL A 53 1.20 -0.12 -7.98
N ILE A 54 1.76 0.83 -7.23
CA ILE A 54 3.01 0.64 -6.49
C ILE A 54 2.82 -0.41 -5.39
N LEU A 55 1.79 -0.26 -4.54
CA LEU A 55 1.51 -1.22 -3.47
C LEU A 55 1.22 -2.61 -4.03
N GLY A 56 0.42 -2.69 -5.10
CA GLY A 56 0.14 -3.92 -5.83
C GLY A 56 1.41 -4.60 -6.32
N ALA A 57 2.30 -3.86 -6.99
CA ALA A 57 3.57 -4.37 -7.49
C ALA A 57 4.46 -4.87 -6.33
N VAL A 58 4.57 -4.12 -5.24
CA VAL A 58 5.38 -4.51 -4.08
C VAL A 58 4.86 -5.82 -3.45
N VAL A 59 3.54 -5.98 -3.33
CA VAL A 59 2.95 -7.22 -2.78
C VAL A 59 3.17 -8.40 -3.71
N VAL A 60 2.95 -8.25 -5.01
CA VAL A 60 3.19 -9.32 -6.00
C VAL A 60 4.67 -9.74 -6.01
N ILE A 61 5.59 -8.79 -6.01
CA ILE A 61 7.03 -9.06 -5.97
C ILE A 61 7.42 -9.71 -4.63
N GLY A 62 6.92 -9.19 -3.51
CA GLY A 62 7.17 -9.76 -2.18
C GLY A 62 6.70 -11.21 -2.07
N PHE A 63 5.50 -11.51 -2.57
CA PHE A 63 4.95 -12.87 -2.58
C PHE A 63 5.72 -13.80 -3.50
N SER A 64 6.01 -13.38 -4.73
CA SER A 64 6.75 -14.20 -5.69
C SER A 64 8.17 -14.50 -5.21
N VAL A 65 8.89 -13.53 -4.64
CA VAL A 65 10.20 -13.76 -4.00
C VAL A 65 10.08 -14.70 -2.80
N SER A 66 9.05 -14.55 -1.96
CA SER A 66 8.80 -15.44 -0.81
C SER A 66 8.57 -16.89 -1.24
N ILE A 67 7.73 -17.10 -2.27
CA ILE A 67 7.43 -18.42 -2.84
C ILE A 67 8.69 -19.05 -3.45
N ILE A 68 9.45 -18.30 -4.25
CA ILE A 68 10.69 -18.80 -4.87
C ILE A 68 11.71 -19.18 -3.80
N ARG A 69 11.86 -18.37 -2.75
CA ARG A 69 12.79 -18.68 -1.64
C ARG A 69 12.35 -19.91 -0.83
N ARG A 70 11.04 -20.11 -0.62
CA ARG A 70 10.53 -21.33 0.02
C ARG A 70 10.78 -22.58 -0.83
N LYS A 71 10.63 -22.50 -2.16
CA LYS A 71 10.89 -23.63 -3.08
C LYS A 71 12.37 -24.02 -3.16
N LYS A 72 13.28 -23.08 -2.89
CA LYS A 72 14.73 -23.28 -2.96
C LYS A 72 15.34 -23.81 -1.66
N ARG A 73 14.56 -23.89 -0.57
CA ARG A 73 14.97 -24.32 0.76
C ARG A 73 14.40 -25.70 1.06
#